data_AF-A0A7C3P4R2-F1
#
_entry.id   AF-A0A7C3P4R2-F1
#
_cell.length_a   1.000
_cell.length_b   1.000
_cell.length_c   1.000
_cell.angle_alpha   90.00
_cell.angle_beta   90.00
_cell.angle_gamma   90.00
#
_symmetry.space_group_name_H-M   'P 1'
#
loop_
_entity.id
_entity.type
_entity.pdbx_description
1 polymer ?
#
loop_
_entity_poly.entity_id
_entity_poly.type
_entity_poly.pdbx_seq_one_letter_code
_entity_poly.pdbx_strand_id
1 'polypeptide(L)'
;MTYSSSLAAGRQQRFGQRNQNNASFRDRTKSLGPVSNTIVLIVLACILGLLYLTQVTKTNAFGYRIENLKDQKAVLQQEHDALEVSAARLQALERVKNSDVAKNLVSVAPSGTVQN
;
A
#
# COMPACT_ATOMS: atom_id res chain seq x y z
N MET A 1 -21.50 -20.61 81.79
CA MET A 1 -20.86 -19.87 80.67
C MET A 1 -21.65 -20.14 79.41
N THR A 2 -22.01 -19.09 78.68
CA THR A 2 -22.19 -18.98 77.21
C THR A 2 -23.12 -17.80 76.96
N TYR A 3 -22.53 -16.67 76.55
CA TYR A 3 -23.25 -15.46 76.19
C TYR A 3 -23.82 -15.63 74.78
N SER A 4 -25.13 -15.43 74.65
CA SER A 4 -25.89 -15.55 73.42
C SER A 4 -25.56 -14.41 72.45
N SER A 5 -25.01 -14.79 71.30
CA SER A 5 -24.84 -13.97 70.11
C SER A 5 -26.23 -13.62 69.53
N SER A 6 -26.63 -12.35 69.62
CA SER A 6 -27.73 -11.83 68.80
C SER A 6 -27.13 -10.97 67.68
N LEU A 7 -27.05 -11.57 66.49
CA LEU A 7 -26.89 -10.85 65.23
C LEU A 7 -28.19 -10.08 64.98
N ALA A 8 -28.31 -8.92 65.62
CA ALA A 8 -29.33 -7.95 65.27
C ALA A 8 -28.98 -7.39 63.89
N ALA A 9 -29.71 -7.86 62.90
CA ALA A 9 -29.73 -7.39 61.52
C ALA A 9 -30.13 -5.90 61.47
N GLY A 10 -29.19 -5.03 61.83
CA GLY A 10 -29.25 -3.59 61.60
C GLY A 10 -28.63 -3.27 60.25
N ARG A 11 -29.25 -3.73 59.16
CA ARG A 11 -29.13 -2.99 57.89
C ARG A 11 -29.88 -1.69 58.11
N GLN A 12 -29.25 -0.79 58.87
CA GLN A 12 -29.68 0.59 59.06
C GLN A 12 -29.72 1.19 57.67
N GLN A 13 -30.91 1.09 57.06
CA GLN A 13 -31.42 2.09 56.15
C GLN A 13 -31.13 3.41 56.86
N ARG A 14 -29.99 4.01 56.48
CA ARG A 14 -29.66 5.38 56.84
C ARG A 14 -30.65 6.25 56.09
N PHE A 15 -31.88 6.29 56.60
CA PHE A 15 -32.80 7.38 56.36
C PHE A 15 -31.99 8.64 56.67
N GLY A 16 -31.72 9.44 55.64
CA GLY A 16 -30.98 10.68 55.78
C GLY A 16 -31.60 11.49 56.90
N GLN A 17 -30.83 11.71 57.97
CA GLN A 17 -31.29 12.55 59.07
C GLN A 17 -31.56 13.94 58.53
N ARG A 18 -32.66 14.55 59.01
CA ARG A 18 -32.99 15.94 58.71
C ARG A 18 -31.88 16.84 59.26
N ASN A 19 -31.49 17.85 58.48
CA ASN A 19 -30.44 18.83 58.77
C ASN A 19 -28.98 18.36 58.60
N GLN A 20 -28.71 17.46 57.65
CA GLN A 20 -27.34 17.22 57.18
C GLN A 20 -27.15 17.82 55.79
N ASN A 21 -26.19 18.75 55.67
CA ASN A 21 -25.85 19.39 54.41
C ASN A 21 -25.00 18.42 53.57
N ASN A 22 -25.68 17.50 52.87
CA ASN A 22 -25.01 16.48 52.07
C ASN A 22 -24.61 17.10 50.72
N ALA A 23 -23.40 17.67 50.65
CA ALA A 23 -22.83 18.14 49.40
C ALA A 23 -22.49 16.93 48.51
N SER A 24 -23.40 16.56 47.62
CA SER A 24 -23.10 15.56 46.60
C SER A 24 -22.14 16.17 45.58
N PHE A 25 -20.87 15.78 45.60
CA PHE A 25 -19.97 16.00 44.46
C PHE A 25 -20.41 15.06 43.33
N ARG A 26 -21.41 15.49 42.56
CA ARG A 26 -21.65 14.90 41.26
C ARG A 26 -20.49 15.34 40.39
N ASP A 27 -19.62 14.40 40.02
CA ASP A 27 -18.74 14.58 38.87
C ASP A 27 -19.64 14.84 37.68
N ARG A 28 -19.86 16.13 37.40
CA ARG A 28 -20.60 16.56 36.23
C ARG A 28 -19.64 16.27 35.10
N THR A 29 -19.74 15.06 34.53
CA THR A 29 -19.00 14.65 33.34
C THR A 29 -19.07 15.83 32.39
N LYS A 30 -17.91 16.40 32.09
CA LYS A 30 -17.79 17.65 31.34
C LYS A 30 -18.17 17.33 29.90
N SER A 31 -19.46 17.17 29.65
CA SER A 31 -20.00 16.87 28.34
C SER A 31 -19.82 18.12 27.50
N LEU A 32 -19.14 17.96 26.38
CA LEU A 32 -19.08 18.98 25.35
C LEU A 32 -20.54 19.36 25.01
N GLY A 33 -20.85 20.65 25.08
CA GLY A 33 -22.20 21.15 24.78
C GLY A 33 -22.61 20.79 23.34
N PRO A 34 -23.91 20.80 23.01
CA PRO A 34 -24.41 20.37 21.70
C PRO A 34 -23.76 21.10 20.51
N VAL A 35 -23.40 22.38 20.70
CA VAL A 35 -22.65 23.17 19.72
C VAL A 35 -21.22 22.66 19.53
N SER A 36 -20.51 22.37 20.62
CA SER A 36 -19.14 21.85 20.58
C SER A 36 -19.10 20.45 19.95
N ASN A 37 -20.08 19.59 20.25
CA ASN A 37 -20.18 18.28 19.61
C ASN A 37 -20.38 18.39 18.08
N THR A 38 -21.23 19.32 17.64
CA THR A 38 -21.48 19.55 16.21
C THR A 38 -20.22 20.04 15.48
N ILE A 39 -19.48 20.97 16.10
CA ILE A 39 -18.21 21.47 15.54
C ILE A 39 -17.19 20.33 15.43
N VAL A 40 -17.08 19.48 16.46
CA VAL A 40 -16.19 18.31 16.42
C VAL A 40 -16.57 17.36 15.27
N LEU A 41 -17.86 17.10 15.06
CA LEU A 41 -18.32 16.25 13.95
C LEU A 41 -17.98 16.85 12.57
N ILE A 42 -18.13 18.15 12.40
CA ILE A 42 -17.77 18.84 11.15
C ILE A 42 -16.26 18.73 10.90
N VAL A 43 -15.44 18.99 11.92
CA VAL A 43 -13.97 18.86 11.81
C VAL A 43 -13.58 17.43 11.46
N LEU A 44 -14.21 16.43 12.09
CA LEU A 44 -13.95 15.02 11.83
C LEU A 44 -14.32 14.63 10.39
N ALA A 45 -15.46 15.11 9.88
CA ALA A 45 -15.86 14.93 8.49
C ALA A 45 -14.86 15.58 7.52
N CYS A 46 -14.37 16.79 7.82
CA CYS A 46 -13.33 17.45 7.03
C CYS A 46 -12.02 16.65 7.01
N ILE A 47 -11.56 16.15 8.16
CA ILE A 47 -10.34 15.33 8.25
C ILE A 47 -10.49 14.05 7.41
N LEU A 48 -11.65 13.38 7.49
CA LEU A 48 -11.92 12.20 6.67
C LEU A 48 -11.93 12.53 5.17
N GLY A 49 -12.52 13.68 4.78
CA GLY A 49 -12.49 14.17 3.40
C GLY A 49 -11.08 14.44 2.90
N LEU A 50 -10.23 15.08 3.71
CA LEU A 50 -8.83 15.36 3.37
C LEU A 50 -7.99 14.07 3.28
N LEU A 51 -8.22 13.10 4.16
CA LEU A 51 -7.58 11.79 4.08
C LEU A 51 -7.98 11.04 2.81
N TYR A 52 -9.26 11.10 2.43
CA TYR A 52 -9.73 10.50 1.18
C TYR A 52 -9.08 11.16 -0.04
N LEU A 53 -9.05 12.49 -0.08
CA LEU A 53 -8.42 13.23 -1.18
C LEU A 53 -6.91 12.93 -1.28
N THR A 54 -6.22 12.80 -0.15
CA THR A 54 -4.80 12.43 -0.10
C THR A 54 -4.56 11.02 -0.67
N GLN A 55 -5.44 10.06 -0.37
CA GLN A 55 -5.37 8.72 -0.96
C GLN A 55 -5.55 8.77 -2.47
N VAL A 56 -6.55 9.51 -2.96
CA VAL A 56 -6.79 9.68 -4.41
C VAL A 56 -5.58 10.32 -5.11
N THR A 57 -5.00 11.38 -4.55
CA THR A 57 -3.81 12.04 -5.12
C THR A 57 -2.58 11.12 -5.15
N LYS A 58 -2.37 10.31 -4.10
CA LYS A 58 -1.27 9.33 -4.07
C LYS A 58 -1.49 8.24 -5.12
N THR A 59 -2.70 7.71 -5.26
CA THR A 59 -3.03 6.71 -6.29
C THR A 59 -2.78 7.23 -7.70
N ASN A 60 -3.10 8.51 -7.97
CA ASN A 60 -2.80 9.13 -9.26
C ASN A 60 -1.28 9.20 -9.54
N ALA A 61 -0.47 9.57 -8.55
CA ALA A 61 0.98 9.62 -8.71
C ALA A 61 1.61 8.23 -8.91
N PHE A 62 1.10 7.21 -8.22
CA PHE A 62 1.55 5.82 -8.41
C PHE A 62 1.13 5.27 -9.78
N GLY A 63 -0.06 5.64 -10.28
CA GLY A 63 -0.52 5.25 -11.62
C GLY A 63 0.44 5.68 -12.72
N TYR A 64 0.86 6.95 -12.74
CA TYR A 64 1.83 7.44 -13.74
C TYR A 64 3.19 6.76 -13.62
N ARG A 65 3.66 6.48 -12.40
CA ARG A 65 4.94 5.81 -12.19
C ARG A 65 4.90 4.35 -12.65
N ILE A 66 3.78 3.66 -12.42
CA ILE A 66 3.56 2.28 -12.87
C ILE A 66 3.52 2.22 -14.40
N GLU A 67 2.79 3.13 -15.05
CA GLU A 67 2.70 3.13 -16.51
C GLU A 67 4.08 3.42 -17.14
N ASN A 68 4.81 4.41 -16.64
CA ASN A 68 6.19 4.68 -17.09
C ASN A 68 7.12 3.46 -16.91
N LEU A 69 7.02 2.75 -15.78
CA LEU A 69 7.83 1.54 -15.54
C LEU A 69 7.42 0.39 -16.47
N LYS A 70 6.13 0.28 -16.79
CA LYS A 70 5.60 -0.74 -17.70
C LYS A 70 6.05 -0.46 -19.14
N ASP A 71 6.03 0.79 -19.57
CA ASP A 71 6.53 1.22 -20.88
C ASP A 71 8.04 0.96 -21.00
N GLN A 72 8.82 1.35 -19.99
CA GLN A 72 10.26 1.05 -19.96
C GLN A 72 10.52 -0.45 -20.02
N LYS A 73 9.75 -1.26 -19.26
CA LYS A 73 9.87 -2.71 -19.32
C LYS A 73 9.56 -3.26 -20.71
N ALA A 74 8.51 -2.76 -21.38
CA ALA A 74 8.15 -3.20 -22.73
C ALA A 74 9.27 -2.89 -23.74
N VAL A 75 9.87 -1.70 -23.66
CA VAL A 75 11.02 -1.32 -24.50
C VAL A 75 12.22 -2.23 -24.23
N LEU A 76 12.59 -2.42 -22.96
CA LEU A 76 13.71 -3.28 -22.59
C LEU A 76 13.49 -4.75 -23.03
N GLN A 77 12.26 -5.25 -22.94
CA GLN A 77 11.92 -6.60 -23.40
C GLN A 77 12.11 -6.72 -24.92
N GLN A 78 11.66 -5.73 -25.68
CA GLN A 78 11.81 -5.71 -27.12
C GLN A 78 13.29 -5.64 -27.54
N GLU A 79 14.10 -4.82 -26.85
CA GLU A 79 15.54 -4.74 -27.10
C GLU A 79 16.25 -6.07 -26.77
N HIS A 80 15.87 -6.72 -25.67
CA HIS A 80 16.40 -8.02 -25.29
C HIS A 80 16.11 -9.07 -26.36
N ASP A 81 14.87 -9.17 -26.82
CA ASP A 81 14.47 -10.14 -27.84
C ASP A 81 15.20 -9.87 -29.17
N ALA A 82 15.39 -8.60 -29.54
CA ALA A 82 16.17 -8.23 -30.73
C ALA A 82 17.66 -8.61 -30.58
N LEU A 83 18.24 -8.37 -29.41
CA LEU A 83 19.62 -8.76 -29.08
C LEU A 83 19.78 -10.29 -29.12
N GLU A 84 18.84 -11.04 -28.58
CA GLU A 84 18.85 -12.51 -28.60
C GLU A 84 18.82 -13.06 -30.04
N VAL A 85 17.96 -12.52 -30.90
CA VAL A 85 17.93 -12.87 -32.33
C VAL A 85 19.25 -12.53 -33.01
N SER A 86 19.84 -11.36 -32.71
CA SER A 86 21.13 -10.96 -33.29
C SER A 86 22.27 -11.87 -32.84
N ALA A 87 22.29 -12.27 -31.57
CA ALA A 87 23.26 -13.20 -31.02
C ALA A 87 23.10 -14.60 -31.65
N ALA A 88 21.87 -15.09 -31.82
CA ALA A 88 21.60 -16.36 -32.49
C ALA A 88 22.07 -16.33 -33.96
N ARG A 89 21.87 -15.23 -34.67
CA ARG A 89 22.37 -15.03 -36.05
C ARG A 89 23.89 -15.04 -36.11
N LEU A 90 24.57 -14.31 -35.21
CA LEU A 90 26.03 -14.31 -35.14
C LEU A 90 26.57 -15.72 -34.85
N GLN A 91 25.94 -16.45 -33.93
CA GLN A 91 26.34 -17.81 -33.60
C GLN A 91 26.09 -18.78 -34.76
N ALA A 92 25.00 -18.62 -35.51
CA ALA A 92 24.75 -19.39 -36.73
C ALA A 92 25.82 -19.11 -37.80
N LEU A 93 26.19 -17.83 -38.00
CA LEU A 93 27.23 -17.43 -38.94
C LEU A 93 28.58 -18.04 -38.57
N GLU A 94 28.95 -18.02 -37.29
CA GLU A 94 30.19 -18.60 -36.78
C GLU A 94 30.19 -20.13 -36.94
N ARG A 95 29.04 -20.81 -36.74
CA ARG A 95 28.91 -22.25 -37.03
C ARG A 95 29.11 -22.56 -38.52
N VAL A 96 28.50 -21.77 -39.40
CA VAL A 96 28.64 -21.95 -40.86
C VAL A 96 30.10 -21.74 -41.28
N LYS A 97 30.74 -20.68 -40.81
CA LYS A 97 32.17 -20.39 -41.08
C LYS A 97 33.08 -21.55 -40.64
N ASN A 98 32.80 -22.16 -39.49
CA ASN A 98 33.60 -23.27 -38.95
C ASN A 98 33.18 -24.65 -39.48
N SER A 99 32.12 -24.73 -40.30
CA SER A 99 31.65 -26.00 -40.87
C SER A 99 32.62 -26.56 -41.90
N ASP A 100 32.66 -27.89 -42.02
CA ASP A 100 33.56 -28.56 -42.97
C ASP A 100 33.22 -28.24 -44.42
N VAL A 101 31.96 -27.90 -44.72
CA VAL A 101 31.55 -27.42 -46.04
C VAL A 101 32.23 -26.09 -46.37
N ALA A 102 32.29 -25.14 -45.42
CA ALA A 102 32.93 -23.85 -45.62
C ALA A 102 34.45 -23.96 -45.76
N LYS A 103 35.10 -24.89 -45.04
CA LYS A 103 36.55 -25.16 -45.16
C LYS A 103 36.94 -25.69 -46.53
N ASN A 104 36.02 -26.35 -47.22
CA ASN A 104 36.22 -26.88 -48.57
C ASN A 104 35.87 -25.87 -49.68
N LEU A 105 35.42 -24.65 -49.33
CA LEU A 105 35.20 -23.59 -50.31
C LEU A 105 36.54 -22.97 -50.71
N VAL A 106 36.82 -22.95 -52.02
CA VAL A 106 38.00 -22.32 -52.59
C VAL A 106 37.64 -20.91 -53.04
N SER A 107 38.50 -19.94 -52.74
CA SER A 107 38.33 -18.56 -53.20
C SER A 107 38.34 -18.50 -54.73
N VAL A 108 37.20 -18.13 -55.32
CA VAL A 108 37.07 -17.88 -56.76
C VAL A 108 36.95 -16.38 -57.01
N ALA A 109 37.73 -15.86 -57.94
CA ALA A 109 37.62 -14.46 -58.35
C ALA A 109 36.24 -14.22 -58.99
N PRO A 110 35.59 -13.06 -58.76
CA PRO A 110 34.29 -12.77 -59.35
C PRO A 110 34.41 -12.76 -60.87
N SER A 111 33.71 -13.65 -61.56
CA SER A 111 33.82 -13.85 -63.02
C SER A 111 32.97 -12.89 -63.87
N GLY A 112 32.43 -11.82 -63.28
CA GLY A 112 31.77 -10.75 -64.03
C GLY A 112 30.82 -9.90 -63.18
N THR A 113 30.73 -8.62 -63.52
CA THR A 113 29.70 -7.72 -63.00
C THR A 113 28.45 -7.84 -63.86
N VAL A 114 27.30 -8.15 -63.24
CA VAL A 114 26.01 -8.05 -63.92
C VAL A 114 25.66 -6.57 -63.99
N GLN A 115 25.73 -5.98 -65.18
CA GLN A 115 25.21 -4.65 -65.46
C GLN A 115 23.68 -4.74 -65.57
N ASN A 116 22.97 -4.05 -64.68
CA ASN A 116 21.57 -3.67 -64.85
C ASN A 116 21.48 -2.15 -64.89
#